data_AF-A0A7W0W7W5-F1
#
_entry.id   AF-A0A7W0W7W5-F1
#
_cell.length_a   1.000
_cell.length_b   1.000
_cell.length_c   1.000
_cell.angle_alpha   90.00
_cell.angle_beta   90.00
_cell.angle_gamma   90.00
#
_symmetry.space_group_name_H-M   'P 1'
#
loop_
_entity.id
_entity.type
_entity.pdbx_description
1 polymer ?
#
loop_
_entity_poly.entity_id
_entity_poly.type
_entity_poly.pdbx_seq_one_letter_code
_entity_poly.pdbx_strand_id
1 'polypeptide(L)'
;MSRLDHDANEWLCKIVLFGPPTIGAVKLAAQLVTALPAGEREVLWDAPVAGDSTLVARYRPAASALVEIQPVYSIHAFRTAGSSATDRQHLLGNVDGVILLLDADNLDASSFAERELERFLGMFGKMISTMPVVFLSTTPLSEEQRTALNPRNQSLFAGDTLASLTRSLTTLTSLLEEDSGFAGLGFDVETFESEEVSGDDDDVEFDDLHAYDDDDDK
;
A
#
# COMPACT_ATOMS: atom_id res chain seq x y z
N MET A 1 -8.18 -14.88 -4.38
CA MET A 1 -9.35 -14.43 -5.15
C MET A 1 -10.16 -13.69 -4.15
N SER A 2 -10.24 -12.38 -4.35
CA SER A 2 -10.99 -11.45 -3.54
C SER A 2 -12.44 -11.89 -3.43
N ARG A 3 -13.07 -11.62 -2.29
CA ARG A 3 -14.45 -12.01 -2.04
C ARG A 3 -15.32 -10.76 -2.00
N LEU A 4 -16.42 -10.78 -2.75
CA LEU A 4 -17.46 -9.78 -2.61
C LEU A 4 -18.42 -10.20 -1.48
N ASP A 5 -18.56 -9.34 -0.49
CA ASP A 5 -19.59 -9.44 0.53
C ASP A 5 -20.78 -8.57 0.13
N HIS A 6 -21.82 -9.22 -0.40
CA HIS A 6 -23.02 -8.54 -0.88
C HIS A 6 -23.88 -7.96 0.24
N ASP A 7 -23.77 -8.49 1.46
CA ASP A 7 -24.57 -8.00 2.58
C ASP A 7 -23.97 -6.69 3.12
N ALA A 8 -22.64 -6.59 3.11
CA ALA A 8 -21.90 -5.40 3.54
C ALA A 8 -21.58 -4.41 2.39
N ASN A 9 -21.82 -4.78 1.14
CA ASN A 9 -21.29 -4.11 -0.06
C ASN A 9 -19.77 -3.89 0.03
N GLU A 10 -19.04 -4.92 0.48
CA GLU A 10 -17.60 -4.86 0.67
C GLU A 10 -16.85 -5.77 -0.30
N TRP A 11 -15.80 -5.23 -0.91
CA TRP A 11 -14.85 -6.02 -1.69
C TRP A 11 -13.63 -6.36 -0.83
N LEU A 12 -13.56 -7.60 -0.39
CA LEU A 12 -12.53 -8.09 0.54
C LEU A 12 -11.31 -8.56 -0.23
N CYS A 13 -10.19 -7.87 -0.01
CA CYS A 13 -8.89 -8.15 -0.63
C CYS A 13 -7.87 -8.58 0.40
N LYS A 14 -7.07 -9.59 0.07
CA LYS A 14 -5.93 -10.01 0.89
C LYS A 14 -4.62 -9.45 0.32
N ILE A 15 -3.95 -8.61 1.10
CA ILE A 15 -2.60 -8.13 0.83
C ILE A 15 -1.61 -8.88 1.72
N VAL A 16 -0.49 -9.32 1.16
CA VAL A 16 0.60 -9.96 1.92
C VAL A 16 1.86 -9.10 1.84
N LEU A 17 2.43 -8.74 3.00
CA LEU A 17 3.77 -8.19 3.10
C LEU A 17 4.75 -9.37 3.15
N PHE A 18 5.33 -9.69 2.00
CA PHE A 18 6.24 -10.82 1.84
C PHE A 18 7.69 -10.33 1.83
N GLY A 19 8.62 -11.06 2.40
CA GLY A 19 10.02 -10.65 2.40
C GLY A 19 10.96 -11.73 2.90
N PRO A 20 12.27 -11.46 2.94
CA PRO A 20 13.21 -12.36 3.57
C PRO A 20 12.88 -12.48 5.07
N PRO A 21 13.18 -13.62 5.71
CA PRO A 21 12.88 -13.84 7.13
C PRO A 21 13.88 -13.11 8.05
N THR A 22 14.17 -11.83 7.76
CA THR A 22 15.11 -10.97 8.48
C THR A 22 14.38 -10.00 9.40
N ILE A 23 15.11 -9.46 10.37
CA ILE A 23 14.59 -8.42 11.26
C ILE A 23 14.28 -7.13 10.47
N GLY A 24 15.05 -6.85 9.41
CA GLY A 24 14.84 -5.69 8.54
C GLY A 24 13.46 -5.71 7.88
N ALA A 25 13.10 -6.81 7.22
CA ALA A 25 11.79 -6.97 6.59
C ALA A 25 10.64 -6.87 7.60
N VAL A 26 10.78 -7.50 8.77
CA VAL A 26 9.74 -7.43 9.83
C VAL A 26 9.54 -6.01 10.35
N LYS A 27 10.63 -5.24 10.54
CA LYS A 27 10.54 -3.83 10.95
C LYS A 27 9.85 -2.98 9.88
N LEU A 28 10.21 -3.18 8.62
CA LEU A 28 9.60 -2.46 7.50
C LEU A 28 8.09 -2.78 7.37
N ALA A 29 7.71 -4.05 7.56
CA ALA A 29 6.32 -4.46 7.60
C ALA A 29 5.54 -3.73 8.72
N ALA A 30 6.12 -3.70 9.93
CA ALA A 30 5.52 -3.00 11.06
C ALA A 30 5.40 -1.49 10.78
N GLN A 31 6.44 -0.87 10.21
CA GLN A 31 6.42 0.54 9.82
C GLN A 31 5.28 0.84 8.85
N LEU A 32 5.13 0.05 7.79
CA LEU A 32 4.05 0.21 6.81
C LEU A 32 2.66 0.11 7.46
N VAL A 33 2.44 -0.88 8.33
CA VAL A 33 1.14 -1.01 9.02
C VAL A 33 0.92 0.17 9.97
N THR A 34 1.96 0.63 10.67
CA THR A 34 1.86 1.78 11.58
C THR A 34 1.65 3.10 10.86
N ALA A 35 2.10 3.20 9.60
CA ALA A 35 1.97 4.38 8.74
C ALA A 35 0.54 4.64 8.26
N LEU A 36 -0.35 3.65 8.31
CA LEU A 36 -1.74 3.81 7.92
C LEU A 36 -2.45 4.86 8.79
N PRO A 37 -3.30 5.73 8.18
CA PRO A 37 -4.11 6.67 8.94
C PRO A 37 -4.98 5.96 9.98
N ALA A 38 -5.03 6.49 11.20
CA ALA A 38 -5.76 5.85 12.30
C ALA A 38 -7.27 5.71 12.03
N GLY A 39 -7.87 6.61 11.23
CA GLY A 39 -9.27 6.52 10.81
C GLY A 39 -9.54 5.47 9.72
N GLU A 40 -8.49 5.02 9.02
CA GLU A 40 -8.58 4.04 7.93
C GLU A 40 -8.08 2.65 8.36
N ARG A 41 -7.46 2.55 9.54
CA ARG A 41 -6.86 1.33 10.06
C ARG A 41 -7.65 0.78 11.24
N GLU A 42 -8.20 -0.41 11.06
CA GLU A 42 -8.63 -1.26 12.15
C GLU A 42 -7.56 -2.34 12.39
N VAL A 43 -6.73 -2.16 13.42
CA VAL A 43 -5.79 -3.22 13.83
C VAL A 43 -6.60 -4.30 14.54
N LEU A 44 -6.77 -5.45 13.89
CA LEU A 44 -7.64 -6.50 14.40
C LEU A 44 -7.06 -7.24 15.60
N TRP A 45 -5.74 -7.24 15.80
CA TRP A 45 -5.12 -7.99 16.89
C TRP A 45 -3.88 -7.30 17.48
N ASP A 46 -4.07 -6.56 18.58
CA ASP A 46 -2.97 -6.20 19.50
C ASP A 46 -2.52 -7.38 20.38
N ALA A 47 -3.35 -8.43 20.54
CA ALA A 47 -3.03 -9.63 21.31
C ALA A 47 -3.46 -10.91 20.55
N PRO A 48 -2.53 -11.71 19.99
CA PRO A 48 -2.86 -12.88 19.20
C PRO A 48 -3.25 -14.07 20.08
N VAL A 49 -3.92 -15.06 19.48
CA VAL A 49 -3.98 -16.41 20.03
C VAL A 49 -2.55 -16.95 20.09
N ALA A 50 -2.16 -17.55 21.22
CA ALA A 50 -0.82 -18.09 21.40
C ALA A 50 -0.46 -19.04 20.24
N GLY A 51 0.59 -18.72 19.49
CA GLY A 51 1.09 -19.52 18.37
C GLY A 51 0.91 -18.90 16.97
N ASP A 52 0.15 -17.81 16.82
CA ASP A 52 0.03 -17.13 15.52
C ASP A 52 1.19 -16.14 15.31
N SER A 53 1.99 -16.40 14.28
CA SER A 53 3.16 -15.59 13.91
C SER A 53 2.82 -14.46 12.93
N THR A 54 1.54 -14.31 12.58
CA THR A 54 1.05 -13.34 11.61
C THR A 54 0.46 -12.10 12.28
N LEU A 55 0.82 -10.93 11.77
CA LEU A 55 0.16 -9.66 12.05
C LEU A 55 -0.89 -9.43 10.98
N VAL A 56 -2.11 -9.08 11.40
CA VAL A 56 -3.23 -8.78 10.52
C VAL A 56 -3.78 -7.40 10.84
N ALA A 57 -3.82 -6.52 9.85
CA ALA A 57 -4.46 -5.22 9.94
C ALA A 57 -5.53 -5.10 8.84
N ARG A 58 -6.68 -4.52 9.17
CA ARG A 58 -7.66 -4.10 8.17
C ARG A 58 -7.42 -2.65 7.80
N TYR A 59 -7.45 -2.40 6.51
CA TYR A 59 -7.31 -1.09 5.91
C TYR A 59 -8.54 -0.78 5.04
N ARG A 60 -9.18 0.36 5.32
CA ARG A 60 -10.34 0.90 4.59
C ARG A 60 -9.96 2.31 4.11
N PRO A 61 -9.59 2.48 2.83
CA PRO A 61 -9.27 3.80 2.30
C PRO A 61 -10.46 4.75 2.45
N ALA A 62 -10.22 5.98 2.89
CA ALA A 62 -11.27 6.99 3.00
C ALA A 62 -11.79 7.43 1.63
N ALA A 63 -10.89 7.48 0.64
CA ALA A 63 -11.23 7.67 -0.76
C ALA A 63 -11.01 6.35 -1.50
N SER A 64 -12.09 5.76 -2.01
CA SER A 64 -12.04 4.59 -2.89
C SER A 64 -12.68 4.93 -4.23
N ALA A 65 -12.06 4.45 -5.31
CA ALA A 65 -12.61 4.58 -6.66
C ALA A 65 -13.89 3.76 -6.86
N LEU A 66 -14.20 2.86 -5.93
CA LEU A 66 -15.28 1.90 -6.06
C LEU A 66 -16.65 2.36 -5.55
N VAL A 67 -16.78 3.60 -5.03
CA VAL A 67 -17.95 4.39 -4.56
C VAL A 67 -19.21 3.62 -4.09
N GLU A 68 -19.76 2.69 -4.88
CA GLU A 68 -20.86 1.78 -4.55
C GLU A 68 -20.43 0.54 -3.73
N ILE A 69 -19.20 0.07 -3.87
CA ILE A 69 -18.64 -1.10 -3.18
C ILE A 69 -17.41 -0.65 -2.39
N GLN A 70 -17.41 -0.81 -1.07
CA GLN A 70 -16.28 -0.37 -0.25
C GLN A 70 -15.16 -1.42 -0.29
N PRO A 71 -13.93 -1.10 -0.73
CA PRO A 71 -12.83 -2.03 -0.62
C PRO A 71 -12.37 -2.15 0.84
N VAL A 72 -12.08 -3.39 1.25
CA VAL A 72 -11.49 -3.69 2.56
C VAL A 72 -10.27 -4.56 2.34
N TYR A 73 -9.11 -4.00 2.66
CA TYR A 73 -7.83 -4.67 2.49
C TYR A 73 -7.37 -5.28 3.82
N SER A 74 -7.28 -6.61 3.87
CA SER A 74 -6.64 -7.33 4.98
C SER A 74 -5.15 -7.47 4.68
N ILE A 75 -4.31 -6.77 5.44
CA ILE A 75 -2.86 -6.77 5.30
C ILE A 75 -2.27 -7.80 6.25
N HIS A 76 -1.55 -8.78 5.71
CA HIS A 76 -0.93 -9.87 6.45
C HIS A 76 0.59 -9.78 6.39
N ALA A 77 1.26 -9.88 7.54
CA ALA A 77 2.71 -9.84 7.63
C ALA A 77 3.25 -10.78 8.71
N PHE A 78 4.51 -11.21 8.62
CA PHE A 78 5.14 -11.94 9.73
C PHE A 78 5.57 -10.99 10.86
N ARG A 79 5.36 -11.43 12.10
CA ARG A 79 5.73 -10.68 13.31
C ARG A 79 7.18 -10.87 13.74
N THR A 80 7.80 -11.96 13.32
CA THR A 80 9.12 -12.36 13.78
C THR A 80 9.98 -12.79 12.62
N ALA A 81 11.28 -12.50 12.72
CA ALA A 81 12.27 -13.05 11.82
C ALA A 81 12.33 -14.58 11.97
N GLY A 82 12.88 -15.26 10.97
CA GLY A 82 13.05 -16.72 11.00
C GLY A 82 11.78 -17.53 10.72
N SER A 83 10.76 -16.95 10.06
CA SER A 83 9.59 -17.72 9.62
C SER A 83 9.98 -18.84 8.65
N SER A 84 9.35 -20.01 8.81
CA SER A 84 9.68 -21.17 7.97
C SER A 84 9.18 -20.97 6.54
N ALA A 85 9.74 -21.72 5.59
CA ALA A 85 9.25 -21.71 4.20
C ALA A 85 7.77 -22.13 4.12
N THR A 86 7.36 -23.11 4.93
CA THR A 86 5.96 -23.57 5.00
C THR A 86 5.02 -22.48 5.48
N ASP A 87 5.39 -21.75 6.55
CA ASP A 87 4.56 -20.64 7.05
C ASP A 87 4.43 -19.53 6.00
N ARG A 88 5.55 -19.18 5.36
CA ARG A 88 5.59 -18.17 4.29
C ARG A 88 4.75 -18.56 3.07
N GLN A 89 4.73 -19.84 2.72
CA GLN A 89 3.85 -20.37 1.68
C GLN A 89 2.38 -20.27 2.09
N HIS A 90 2.02 -20.66 3.31
CA HIS A 90 0.65 -20.60 3.82
C HIS A 90 0.11 -19.16 3.85
N LEU A 91 0.96 -18.19 4.17
CA LEU A 91 0.58 -16.78 4.19
C LEU A 91 0.06 -16.29 2.84
N LEU A 92 0.60 -16.81 1.74
CA LEU A 92 0.20 -16.46 0.37
C LEU A 92 -1.10 -17.11 -0.11
N GLY A 93 -1.70 -18.01 0.69
CA GLY A 93 -2.99 -18.62 0.35
C GLY A 93 -4.07 -17.56 0.11
N ASN A 94 -4.74 -17.61 -1.04
CA ASN A 94 -5.76 -16.65 -1.48
C ASN A 94 -5.30 -15.18 -1.57
N VAL A 95 -4.00 -14.89 -1.64
CA VAL A 95 -3.48 -13.53 -1.79
C VAL A 95 -4.03 -12.85 -3.05
N ASP A 96 -4.34 -11.57 -2.99
CA ASP A 96 -4.78 -10.77 -4.13
C ASP A 96 -3.70 -9.76 -4.55
N GLY A 97 -2.92 -9.22 -3.60
CA GLY A 97 -1.76 -8.37 -3.88
C GLY A 97 -0.59 -8.60 -2.92
N VAL A 98 0.62 -8.30 -3.37
CA VAL A 98 1.84 -8.49 -2.57
C VAL A 98 2.66 -7.21 -2.50
N ILE A 99 3.12 -6.86 -1.31
CA ILE A 99 4.26 -5.95 -1.16
C ILE A 99 5.49 -6.79 -0.84
N LEU A 100 6.45 -6.84 -1.76
CA LEU A 100 7.72 -7.50 -1.54
C LEU A 100 8.67 -6.54 -0.80
N LEU A 101 8.93 -6.87 0.46
CA LEU A 101 9.84 -6.19 1.35
C LEU A 101 11.28 -6.59 1.02
N LEU A 102 12.11 -5.59 0.79
CA LEU A 102 13.51 -5.74 0.43
C LEU A 102 14.38 -5.28 1.59
N ASP A 103 15.39 -6.09 1.90
CA ASP A 103 16.43 -5.76 2.85
C ASP A 103 17.60 -5.12 2.09
N ALA A 104 17.71 -3.79 2.16
CA ALA A 104 18.75 -3.03 1.45
C ALA A 104 20.17 -3.45 1.89
N ASP A 105 20.32 -3.88 3.14
CA ASP A 105 21.58 -4.34 3.71
C ASP A 105 21.89 -5.80 3.32
N ASN A 106 20.91 -6.53 2.77
CA ASN A 106 21.03 -7.93 2.41
C ASN A 106 20.26 -8.28 1.12
N LEU A 107 20.83 -7.88 -0.01
CA LEU A 107 20.27 -8.12 -1.34
C LEU A 107 20.17 -9.60 -1.71
N ASP A 108 21.08 -10.43 -1.23
CA ASP A 108 21.04 -11.87 -1.49
C ASP A 108 19.78 -12.48 -0.86
N ALA A 109 19.45 -12.06 0.37
CA ALA A 109 18.21 -12.45 1.02
C ALA A 109 16.98 -11.90 0.28
N SER A 110 17.04 -10.67 -0.21
CA SER A 110 15.96 -10.07 -1.02
C SER A 110 15.73 -10.81 -2.34
N SER A 111 16.82 -11.16 -3.05
CA SER A 111 16.78 -11.93 -4.30
C SER A 111 16.27 -13.35 -4.05
N PHE A 112 16.64 -13.96 -2.93
CA PHE A 112 16.10 -15.25 -2.51
C PHE A 112 14.60 -15.16 -2.22
N ALA A 113 14.15 -14.14 -1.51
CA ALA A 113 12.74 -13.91 -1.20
C ALA A 113 11.91 -13.71 -2.47
N GLU A 114 12.43 -12.96 -3.46
CA GLU A 114 11.76 -12.79 -4.75
C GLU A 114 11.56 -14.12 -5.48
N ARG A 115 12.62 -14.94 -5.59
CA ARG A 115 12.54 -16.26 -6.25
C ARG A 115 11.59 -17.20 -5.52
N GLU A 116 11.55 -17.09 -4.20
CA GLU A 116 10.68 -17.90 -3.38
C GLU A 116 9.22 -17.45 -3.48
N LEU A 117 8.96 -16.14 -3.55
CA LEU A 117 7.65 -15.58 -3.85
C LEU A 117 7.14 -16.12 -5.19
N GLU A 118 7.95 -16.04 -6.25
CA GLU A 118 7.60 -16.56 -7.58
C GLU A 118 7.26 -18.06 -7.51
N ARG A 119 8.10 -18.85 -6.81
CA ARG A 119 7.86 -20.28 -6.62
C ARG A 119 6.54 -20.55 -5.89
N PHE A 120 6.26 -19.82 -4.82
CA PHE A 120 5.05 -20.02 -4.01
C PHE A 120 3.78 -19.56 -4.73
N LEU A 121 3.81 -18.42 -5.42
CA LEU A 121 2.72 -17.97 -6.26
C LEU A 121 2.42 -19.00 -7.35
N GLY A 122 3.46 -19.61 -7.94
CA GLY A 122 3.30 -20.69 -8.92
C GLY A 122 2.52 -21.90 -8.41
N MET A 123 2.62 -22.21 -7.11
CA MET A 123 1.82 -23.28 -6.48
C MET A 123 0.32 -22.96 -6.44
N PHE A 124 -0.04 -21.69 -6.51
CA PHE A 124 -1.41 -21.19 -6.56
C PHE A 124 -1.83 -20.77 -7.99
N GLY A 125 -1.05 -21.14 -9.02
CA GLY A 125 -1.32 -20.78 -10.41
C GLY A 125 -1.14 -19.29 -10.72
N LYS A 126 -0.31 -18.59 -9.93
CA LYS A 126 -0.03 -17.15 -10.04
C LYS A 126 1.44 -16.92 -10.37
N MET A 127 1.74 -15.76 -10.93
CA MET A 127 3.11 -15.31 -11.20
C MET A 127 3.24 -13.84 -10.78
N ILE A 128 4.44 -13.39 -10.42
CA ILE A 128 4.68 -11.97 -10.12
C ILE A 128 4.27 -11.09 -11.30
N SER A 129 4.45 -11.58 -12.54
CA SER A 129 4.12 -10.85 -13.77
C SER A 129 2.62 -10.69 -14.06
N THR A 130 1.74 -11.38 -13.35
CA THR A 130 0.29 -11.41 -13.63
C THR A 130 -0.53 -11.05 -12.39
N MET A 131 0.09 -10.49 -11.37
CA MET A 131 -0.54 -10.13 -10.11
C MET A 131 -0.02 -8.76 -9.66
N PRO A 132 -0.84 -7.95 -8.98
CA PRO A 132 -0.36 -6.73 -8.34
C PRO A 132 0.75 -7.02 -7.32
N VAL A 133 1.99 -6.64 -7.68
CA VAL A 133 3.17 -6.74 -6.80
C VAL A 133 3.92 -5.42 -6.79
N VAL A 134 4.14 -4.88 -5.59
CA VAL A 134 4.91 -3.66 -5.35
C VAL A 134 6.17 -3.99 -4.55
N PHE A 135 7.29 -3.34 -4.87
CA PHE A 135 8.56 -3.54 -4.20
C PHE A 135 8.77 -2.40 -3.20
N LEU A 136 9.14 -2.75 -1.97
CA LEU A 136 9.38 -1.77 -0.91
C LEU A 136 10.70 -2.08 -0.21
N SER A 137 11.63 -1.15 -0.26
CA SER A 137 12.90 -1.23 0.48
C SER A 137 12.92 -0.22 1.62
N THR A 138 13.75 -0.41 2.65
CA THR A 138 13.93 0.59 3.72
C THR A 138 14.59 1.87 3.23
N THR A 139 15.42 1.79 2.20
CA THR A 139 16.15 2.91 1.60
C THR A 139 16.07 2.86 0.07
N PRO A 140 16.36 3.97 -0.63
CA PRO A 140 16.49 3.94 -2.07
C PRO A 140 17.59 2.95 -2.50
N LEU A 141 17.23 2.03 -3.40
CA LEU A 141 18.19 1.11 -3.99
C LEU A 141 19.05 1.81 -5.05
N SER A 142 20.34 1.48 -5.09
CA SER A 142 21.24 1.91 -6.17
C SER A 142 20.84 1.31 -7.51
N GLU A 143 21.33 1.88 -8.61
CA GLU A 143 21.02 1.42 -9.96
C GLU A 143 21.44 -0.06 -10.19
N GLU A 144 22.60 -0.45 -9.65
CA GLU A 144 23.08 -1.84 -9.69
C GLU A 144 22.13 -2.78 -8.93
N GLN A 145 21.68 -2.36 -7.74
CA GLN A 145 20.74 -3.12 -6.92
C GLN A 145 19.38 -3.29 -7.61
N ARG A 146 18.89 -2.24 -8.29
CA ARG A 146 17.65 -2.28 -9.06
C ARG A 146 17.75 -3.22 -10.25
N THR A 147 18.89 -3.24 -10.93
CA THR A 147 19.13 -4.09 -12.11
C THR A 147 19.20 -5.57 -11.73
N ALA A 148 19.60 -5.89 -10.49
CA ALA A 148 19.63 -7.25 -9.99
C ALA A 148 18.24 -7.83 -9.66
N LEU A 149 17.25 -6.97 -9.41
CA LEU A 149 15.85 -7.35 -9.22
C LEU A 149 15.16 -7.51 -10.58
N ASN A 150 14.05 -8.25 -10.64
CA ASN A 150 13.38 -8.48 -11.93
C ASN A 150 12.97 -7.14 -12.58
N PRO A 151 13.45 -6.86 -13.81
CA PRO A 151 13.28 -5.57 -14.48
C PRO A 151 11.83 -5.28 -14.90
N ARG A 152 10.93 -6.27 -14.77
CA ARG A 152 9.50 -6.12 -15.06
C ARG A 152 8.71 -5.51 -13.89
N ASN A 153 9.31 -5.30 -12.73
CA ASN A 153 8.61 -4.76 -11.57
C ASN A 153 8.55 -3.22 -11.66
N GLN A 154 7.38 -2.71 -12.03
CA GLN A 154 7.19 -1.31 -12.42
C GLN A 154 7.11 -0.34 -11.22
N SER A 155 7.01 -0.84 -9.98
CA SER A 155 6.78 0.02 -8.81
C SER A 155 7.68 -0.36 -7.65
N LEU A 156 8.81 0.37 -7.51
CA LEU A 156 9.74 0.28 -6.40
C LEU A 156 9.67 1.56 -5.56
N PHE A 157 9.49 1.40 -4.26
CA PHE A 157 9.42 2.50 -3.29
C PHE A 157 10.51 2.36 -2.22
N ALA A 158 11.00 3.51 -1.76
CA ALA A 158 11.87 3.61 -0.58
C ALA A 158 11.00 3.97 0.64
N GLY A 159 10.83 3.07 1.59
CA GLY A 159 10.06 3.23 2.83
C GLY A 159 10.78 4.06 3.90
N ASP A 160 11.58 5.05 3.48
CA ASP A 160 12.33 5.95 4.36
C ASP A 160 11.43 7.07 4.95
N THR A 161 10.28 7.31 4.34
CA THR A 161 9.32 8.34 4.70
C THR A 161 7.89 7.80 4.79
N LEU A 162 7.07 8.42 5.65
CA LEU A 162 5.65 8.09 5.78
C LEU A 162 4.92 8.20 4.43
N ALA A 163 5.17 9.28 3.68
CA ALA A 163 4.55 9.51 2.38
C ALA A 163 4.86 8.39 1.38
N SER A 164 6.08 7.86 1.39
CA SER A 164 6.46 6.76 0.50
C SER A 164 5.85 5.43 0.90
N LEU A 165 5.76 5.15 2.21
CA LEU A 165 5.04 3.97 2.73
C LEU A 165 3.57 4.01 2.31
N THR A 166 2.88 5.14 2.51
CA THR A 166 1.49 5.33 2.09
C THR A 166 1.36 5.18 0.58
N ARG A 167 2.24 5.83 -0.21
CA ARG A 167 2.22 5.74 -1.68
C ARG A 167 2.39 4.32 -2.18
N SER A 168 3.27 3.52 -1.55
CA SER A 168 3.47 2.11 -1.93
C SER A 168 2.19 1.28 -1.77
N LEU A 169 1.44 1.53 -0.69
CA LEU A 169 0.17 0.86 -0.45
C LEU A 169 -0.92 1.37 -1.41
N THR A 170 -1.06 2.69 -1.58
CA THR A 170 -2.03 3.27 -2.52
C THR A 170 -1.80 2.80 -3.95
N THR A 171 -0.54 2.66 -4.36
CA THR A 171 -0.18 2.10 -5.67
C THR A 171 -0.66 0.66 -5.78
N LEU A 172 -0.41 -0.18 -4.77
CA LEU A 172 -0.88 -1.56 -4.78
C LEU A 172 -2.41 -1.65 -4.81
N THR A 173 -3.12 -0.84 -4.02
CA THR A 173 -4.59 -0.85 -4.00
C THR A 173 -5.19 -0.37 -5.31
N SER A 174 -4.59 0.63 -5.97
CA SER A 174 -4.99 1.04 -7.32
C SER A 174 -4.84 -0.09 -8.33
N LEU A 175 -3.70 -0.80 -8.32
CA LEU A 175 -3.47 -1.95 -9.21
C LEU A 175 -4.48 -3.08 -8.97
N LEU A 176 -4.90 -3.29 -7.71
CA LEU A 176 -5.93 -4.27 -7.39
C LEU A 176 -7.30 -3.86 -7.95
N GLU A 177 -7.67 -2.59 -7.79
CA GLU A 177 -8.91 -2.02 -8.33
C GLU A 177 -8.93 -2.10 -9.87
N GLU A 178 -7.78 -1.92 -10.52
CA GLU A 178 -7.62 -2.13 -11.98
C GLU A 178 -7.79 -3.59 -12.40
N ASP A 179 -7.07 -4.51 -11.76
CA ASP A 179 -7.08 -5.93 -12.11
C ASP A 179 -8.46 -6.58 -11.89
N SER A 180 -9.23 -6.07 -10.95
CA SER A 180 -10.58 -6.55 -10.65
C SER A 180 -11.65 -6.11 -11.68
N GLY A 181 -11.26 -5.31 -12.69
CA GLY A 181 -12.20 -4.78 -13.69
C GLY A 181 -13.10 -3.68 -13.14
N PHE A 182 -12.74 -3.14 -11.98
CA PHE A 182 -13.44 -2.11 -11.24
C PHE A 182 -12.85 -0.70 -11.50
N ALA A 183 -11.63 -0.62 -12.01
CA ALA A 183 -11.07 0.64 -12.48
C ALA A 183 -11.86 1.21 -13.65
N GLY A 184 -12.17 2.51 -13.54
CA GLY A 184 -13.03 3.24 -14.47
C GLY A 184 -14.39 3.63 -13.89
N LEU A 185 -14.73 3.20 -12.67
CA LEU A 185 -15.96 3.65 -11.98
C LEU A 185 -15.75 4.89 -11.08
N GLY A 186 -14.52 5.37 -10.90
CA GLY A 186 -14.32 6.66 -10.22
C GLY A 186 -12.91 7.03 -9.81
N PHE A 187 -12.00 7.31 -10.75
CA PHE A 187 -11.00 8.40 -10.63
C PHE A 187 -10.23 8.54 -11.95
N ASP A 188 -10.28 9.71 -12.60
CA ASP A 188 -9.36 10.07 -13.68
C ASP A 188 -8.04 10.54 -13.05
N VAL A 189 -7.01 9.72 -13.16
CA VAL A 189 -5.65 10.00 -12.68
C VAL A 189 -5.02 11.21 -13.38
N GLU A 190 -5.59 11.68 -14.50
CA GLU A 190 -5.10 12.87 -15.21
C GLU A 190 -5.39 14.21 -14.49
N THR A 191 -6.21 14.22 -13.43
CA THR A 191 -6.58 15.49 -12.76
C THR A 191 -5.52 16.01 -11.78
N PHE A 192 -4.38 15.32 -11.59
CA PHE A 192 -3.32 15.75 -10.67
C PHE A 192 -2.13 16.45 -11.34
N GLU A 193 -2.07 16.53 -12.67
CA GLU A 193 -0.94 17.17 -13.39
C GLU A 193 -1.33 18.38 -14.27
N SER A 194 -2.59 18.82 -14.27
CA SER A 194 -3.01 19.98 -15.09
C SER A 194 -3.87 20.99 -14.34
N GLU A 195 -3.30 21.64 -13.33
CA GLU A 195 -3.62 23.04 -13.01
C GLU A 195 -2.30 23.81 -12.82
N GLU A 196 -1.51 23.92 -13.90
CA GLU A 196 -0.77 25.16 -14.11
C GLU A 196 -1.80 26.27 -14.32
N VAL A 197 -2.16 26.95 -13.23
CA VAL A 197 -2.81 28.26 -13.30
C VAL A 197 -1.79 29.22 -13.92
N SER A 198 -1.75 29.23 -15.24
CA SER A 198 -1.27 30.36 -16.04
C SER A 198 -2.47 31.27 -16.24
N GLY A 199 -2.49 32.38 -15.50
CA GLY A 199 -3.59 33.34 -15.54
C GLY A 199 -3.18 34.61 -14.82
N ASP A 200 -2.43 35.43 -15.57
CA ASP A 200 -2.20 36.87 -15.45
C ASP A 200 -2.48 37.57 -14.11
N ASP A 201 -1.40 38.13 -13.55
CA ASP A 201 -1.44 39.43 -12.89
C ASP A 201 -2.28 40.41 -13.73
N ASP A 202 -3.43 40.85 -13.22
CA ASP A 202 -3.91 42.23 -13.34
C ASP A 202 -5.16 42.42 -12.44
N ASP A 203 -5.13 43.52 -11.68
CA ASP A 203 -6.25 44.20 -11.04
C ASP A 203 -6.94 43.54 -9.82
N VAL A 204 -6.28 43.61 -8.66
CA VAL A 204 -6.97 43.72 -7.36
C VAL A 204 -6.87 45.17 -6.87
N GLU A 205 -7.84 46.01 -7.24
CA GLU A 205 -8.06 47.30 -6.59
C GLU A 205 -8.49 47.05 -5.14
N PHE A 206 -7.56 47.24 -4.20
CA PHE A 206 -7.86 47.40 -2.78
C PHE A 206 -8.35 48.82 -2.54
N ASP A 207 -9.63 49.08 -2.81
CA ASP A 207 -10.32 50.27 -2.33
C ASP A 207 -11.74 49.90 -1.92
N ASP A 208 -11.92 49.58 -0.63
CA ASP A 208 -13.07 49.99 0.18
C ASP A 208 -12.92 49.42 1.61
N LEU A 209 -11.92 49.93 2.33
CA LEU A 209 -11.87 49.85 3.79
C LEU A 209 -12.73 50.98 4.36
N HIS A 210 -14.05 50.84 4.30
CA HIS A 210 -14.95 51.73 5.00
C HIS A 210 -15.09 51.29 6.46
N ALA A 211 -14.48 52.09 7.33
CA ALA A 211 -14.66 52.08 8.77
C ALA A 211 -16.14 52.05 9.15
N TYR A 212 -16.53 51.06 9.96
CA TYR A 212 -17.69 51.18 10.82
C TYR A 212 -17.19 51.59 12.21
N ASP A 213 -16.92 52.88 12.36
CA ASP A 213 -17.26 53.56 13.61
C ASP A 213 -18.75 53.91 13.47
N ASP A 214 -19.58 53.38 14.34
CA ASP A 214 -20.67 54.16 14.91
C ASP A 214 -21.12 53.52 16.22
N ASP A 215 -21.05 54.38 17.24
CA ASP A 215 -21.60 54.22 18.57
C ASP A 215 -23.08 53.82 18.53
N ASP A 216 -23.52 53.03 19.52
CA ASP A 216 -24.79 53.33 20.17
C ASP A 216 -24.87 52.69 21.56
N ASP A 217 -24.81 53.59 22.56
CA ASP A 217 -25.15 53.39 23.96
C ASP A 217 -26.62 52.96 24.16
N LYS A 218 -26.85 51.92 24.98
CA LYS A 218 -27.83 51.89 26.09
C LYS A 218 -27.85 50.60 26.90
#